data_AF-A0A3M3JWW8-F1
#
_entry.id   AF-A0A3M3JWW8-F1
#
_cell.length_a   1.000
_cell.length_b   1.000
_cell.length_c   1.000
_cell.angle_alpha   90.00
_cell.angle_beta   90.00
_cell.angle_gamma   90.00
#
_symmetry.space_group_name_H-M   'P 1'
#
loop_
_entity.id
_entity.type
_entity.pdbx_description
1 polymer ?
#
loop_
_entity_poly.entity_id
_entity_poly.type
_entity_poly.pdbx_seq_one_letter_code
_entity_poly.pdbx_strand_id
1 'polypeptide(L)'
;MATVFLHSGNHFLHNNVKRRACGVASWGKVMDLWTAAQALILGIVEGLTEFLPISSTGHQIIVADLIGFGDERAMAFNIIIQLGAILAVVWEFRRKILDVVVGLPKQQQAQRFTLNLLIAFMPAV
;
A
#
# COMPACT_ATOMS: atom_id res chain seq x y z
N MET A 1 -16.18 51.62 27.88
CA MET A 1 -15.85 51.02 26.56
C MET A 1 -14.80 49.90 26.63
N ALA A 2 -14.46 49.37 27.82
CA ALA A 2 -13.48 48.27 27.99
C ALA A 2 -14.11 46.90 28.35
N THR A 3 -15.40 46.86 28.72
CA THR A 3 -16.07 45.63 29.19
C THR A 3 -16.53 44.71 28.04
N VAL A 4 -16.72 45.25 26.82
CA VAL A 4 -17.16 44.47 25.64
C VAL A 4 -16.03 43.62 25.03
N PHE A 5 -14.76 43.98 25.28
CA PHE A 5 -13.60 43.27 24.72
C PHE A 5 -13.21 42.01 25.52
N LEU A 6 -13.49 41.95 26.82
CA LEU A 6 -13.22 40.78 27.65
C LEU A 6 -14.27 39.66 27.49
N HIS A 7 -15.49 39.98 27.06
CA HIS A 7 -16.53 38.97 26.83
C HIS A 7 -16.39 38.25 25.48
N SER A 8 -15.76 38.89 24.48
CA SER A 8 -15.54 38.31 23.15
C SER A 8 -14.32 37.37 23.08
N GLY A 9 -13.30 37.59 23.91
CA GLY A 9 -12.09 36.75 23.97
C GLY A 9 -12.33 35.33 24.51
N ASN A 10 -13.22 35.16 25.48
CA ASN A 10 -13.51 33.84 26.08
C ASN A 10 -14.27 32.91 25.12
N HIS A 11 -15.16 33.45 24.27
CA HIS A 11 -15.86 32.67 23.25
C HIS A 11 -14.93 32.22 22.11
N PHE A 12 -13.89 33.00 21.81
CA PHE A 12 -12.95 32.70 20.74
C PHE A 12 -11.92 31.62 21.14
N LEU A 13 -11.47 31.63 22.39
CA LEU A 13 -10.55 30.61 22.90
C LEU A 13 -11.24 29.25 23.09
N HIS A 14 -12.50 29.23 23.56
CA HIS A 14 -13.24 27.99 23.76
C HIS A 14 -13.52 27.24 22.43
N ASN A 15 -13.85 27.97 21.36
CA ASN A 15 -14.15 27.37 20.05
C ASN A 15 -12.91 26.84 19.31
N ASN A 16 -11.73 27.43 19.53
CA ASN A 16 -10.49 26.96 18.90
C ASN A 16 -9.89 25.73 19.61
N VAL A 17 -10.11 25.58 20.92
CA VAL A 17 -9.72 24.37 21.65
C VAL A 17 -10.63 23.19 21.27
N LYS A 18 -11.95 23.42 21.13
CA LYS A 18 -12.90 22.38 20.73
C LYS A 18 -12.70 21.89 19.28
N ARG A 19 -12.30 22.79 18.37
CA ARG A 19 -11.93 22.43 16.98
C ARG A 19 -10.62 21.63 16.89
N ARG A 20 -9.62 21.96 17.71
CA ARG A 20 -8.37 21.17 17.79
C ARG A 20 -8.56 19.81 18.46
N ALA A 21 -9.45 19.72 19.46
CA ALA A 21 -9.80 18.44 20.08
C ALA A 21 -10.59 17.52 19.12
N CYS A 22 -11.48 18.07 18.30
CA CYS A 22 -12.23 17.30 17.30
C CYS A 22 -11.34 16.77 16.16
N GLY A 23 -10.28 17.50 15.78
CA GLY A 23 -9.30 17.05 14.79
C GLY A 23 -8.34 15.96 15.30
N VAL A 24 -8.16 15.84 16.62
CA VAL A 24 -7.31 14.82 17.25
C VAL A 24 -8.13 13.62 17.74
N ALA A 25 -9.41 13.80 18.10
CA ALA A 25 -10.27 12.72 18.59
C ALA A 25 -10.70 11.70 17.50
N SER A 26 -10.46 11.99 16.21
CA SER A 26 -10.66 11.01 15.12
C SER A 26 -9.46 10.07 14.92
N TRP A 27 -8.33 10.29 15.59
CA TRP A 27 -7.18 9.37 15.55
C TRP A 27 -7.41 8.08 16.35
N GLY A 28 -8.50 8.01 17.13
CA GLY A 28 -8.84 6.90 18.01
C GLY A 28 -10.03 6.04 17.58
N LYS A 29 -10.54 6.16 16.34
CA LYS A 29 -11.29 5.04 15.76
C LYS A 29 -10.28 4.05 15.19
N VAL A 30 -9.84 3.17 16.07
CA VAL A 30 -9.30 1.86 15.73
C VAL A 30 -10.12 1.33 14.55
N MET A 31 -9.44 0.94 13.47
CA MET A 31 -10.02 0.48 12.21
C MET A 31 -11.40 -0.15 12.41
N ASP A 32 -12.46 0.50 11.91
CA ASP A 32 -13.78 -0.12 11.92
C ASP A 32 -13.64 -1.49 11.24
N LEU A 33 -14.26 -2.54 11.81
CA LEU A 33 -14.21 -3.90 11.27
C LEU A 33 -14.56 -3.94 9.77
N TRP A 34 -15.37 -3.00 9.33
CA TRP A 34 -15.69 -2.73 7.94
C TRP A 34 -14.46 -2.38 7.11
N THR A 35 -13.67 -1.40 7.51
CA THR A 35 -12.42 -1.00 6.85
C THR A 35 -11.39 -2.12 6.83
N ALA A 36 -11.32 -2.92 7.90
CA ALA A 36 -10.46 -4.10 7.95
C ALA A 36 -10.92 -5.19 6.95
N ALA A 37 -12.23 -5.41 6.81
CA ALA A 37 -12.79 -6.31 5.81
C ALA A 37 -12.52 -5.82 4.37
N GLN A 38 -12.66 -4.51 4.12
CA GLN A 38 -12.30 -3.89 2.83
C GLN A 38 -10.83 -4.14 2.47
N ALA A 39 -9.91 -3.91 3.42
CA ALA A 39 -8.49 -4.15 3.25
C ALA A 39 -8.17 -5.65 3.01
N LEU A 40 -8.86 -6.56 3.70
CA LEU A 40 -8.70 -8.00 3.50
C LEU A 40 -9.15 -8.42 2.09
N ILE A 41 -10.29 -7.91 1.61
CA ILE A 41 -10.81 -8.21 0.26
C ILE A 41 -9.82 -7.70 -0.79
N LEU A 42 -9.36 -6.45 -0.69
CA LEU A 42 -8.38 -5.88 -1.60
C LEU A 42 -7.06 -6.68 -1.62
N GLY A 43 -6.59 -7.14 -0.45
CA GLY A 43 -5.40 -7.98 -0.35
C GLY A 43 -5.57 -9.37 -0.98
N ILE A 44 -6.74 -10.00 -0.82
CA ILE A 44 -7.04 -11.29 -1.46
C ILE A 44 -7.13 -11.13 -2.98
N VAL A 45 -7.82 -10.09 -3.45
CA VAL A 45 -7.94 -9.81 -4.90
C VAL A 45 -6.55 -9.64 -5.49
N GLU A 46 -5.71 -8.78 -4.91
CA GLU A 46 -4.34 -8.58 -5.39
C GLU A 46 -3.53 -9.87 -5.38
N GLY A 47 -3.55 -10.60 -4.26
CA GLY A 47 -2.82 -11.86 -4.11
C GLY A 47 -3.32 -12.97 -5.03
N LEU A 48 -4.48 -12.84 -5.67
CA LEU A 48 -4.96 -13.79 -6.68
C LEU A 48 -4.73 -13.26 -8.10
N THR A 49 -4.96 -11.98 -8.34
CA THR A 49 -4.90 -11.37 -9.68
C THR A 49 -3.50 -10.99 -10.12
N GLU A 50 -2.53 -10.84 -9.21
CA GLU A 50 -1.14 -10.53 -9.59
C GLU A 50 -0.44 -11.75 -10.23
N PHE A 51 -0.85 -12.97 -9.88
CA PHE A 51 -0.29 -14.20 -10.44
C PHE A 51 -0.97 -14.66 -11.72
N LEU A 52 -2.13 -14.10 -12.06
CA LEU A 52 -2.83 -14.36 -13.31
C LEU A 52 -2.72 -13.13 -14.23
N PRO A 53 -2.58 -13.29 -15.56
CA PRO A 53 -2.45 -12.16 -16.49
C PRO A 53 -3.79 -11.46 -16.74
N ILE A 54 -4.41 -10.88 -15.69
CA ILE A 54 -5.76 -10.29 -15.73
C ILE A 54 -5.78 -8.77 -15.48
N SER A 55 -4.62 -8.09 -15.52
CA SER A 55 -4.46 -6.66 -15.16
C SER A 55 -4.90 -6.38 -13.72
N SER A 56 -4.01 -6.67 -12.76
CA SER A 56 -4.21 -6.46 -11.31
C SER A 56 -4.50 -5.00 -10.96
N THR A 57 -3.76 -4.06 -11.57
CA THR A 57 -3.91 -2.62 -11.31
C THR A 57 -5.30 -2.08 -11.68
N GLY A 58 -5.89 -2.56 -12.78
CA GLY A 58 -7.23 -2.11 -13.20
C GLY A 58 -8.34 -2.58 -12.26
N HIS A 59 -8.29 -3.84 -11.84
CA HIS A 59 -9.27 -4.40 -10.90
C HIS A 59 -9.18 -3.75 -9.52
N GLN A 60 -7.96 -3.50 -9.01
CA GLN A 60 -7.79 -2.82 -7.73
C GLN A 60 -8.32 -1.39 -7.70
N ILE A 61 -8.09 -0.61 -8.76
CA ILE A 61 -8.58 0.78 -8.84
C ILE A 61 -10.11 0.79 -8.84
N ILE A 62 -10.74 -0.08 -9.64
CA ILE A 62 -12.21 -0.19 -9.71
C ILE A 62 -12.78 -0.65 -8.36
N VAL A 63 -12.17 -1.65 -7.72
CA VAL A 63 -12.64 -2.16 -6.42
C VAL A 63 -12.45 -1.13 -5.31
N ALA A 64 -11.35 -0.37 -5.30
CA ALA A 64 -11.13 0.69 -4.33
C ALA A 64 -12.15 1.83 -4.46
N ASP A 65 -12.47 2.23 -5.69
CA ASP A 65 -13.49 3.26 -6.00
C ASP A 65 -14.90 2.79 -5.61
N LEU A 66 -15.27 1.55 -5.96
CA LEU A 66 -16.57 0.96 -5.59
C LEU A 66 -16.79 0.86 -4.08
N ILE A 67 -15.71 0.67 -3.32
CA ILE A 67 -15.74 0.46 -1.87
C ILE A 67 -15.64 1.81 -1.11
N GLY A 68 -15.40 2.93 -1.81
CA GLY A 68 -15.25 4.25 -1.21
C GLY A 68 -14.02 4.36 -0.32
N PHE A 69 -12.98 3.55 -0.59
CA PHE A 69 -11.73 3.57 0.17
C PHE A 69 -10.93 4.78 -0.29
N GLY A 70 -10.71 5.76 0.59
CA GLY A 70 -10.19 7.08 0.21
C GLY A 70 -8.97 7.03 -0.72
N ASP A 71 -9.06 7.77 -1.82
CA ASP A 71 -8.23 7.67 -3.03
C ASP A 71 -6.70 7.64 -2.73
N GLU A 72 -6.25 8.54 -1.86
CA GLU A 72 -4.83 8.64 -1.48
C GLU A 72 -4.35 7.47 -0.58
N ARG A 73 -5.23 6.98 0.32
CA ARG A 73 -4.94 5.80 1.17
C ARG A 73 -5.04 4.50 0.38
N ALA A 74 -5.95 4.42 -0.59
CA ALA A 74 -6.08 3.29 -1.50
C ALA A 74 -4.82 3.12 -2.35
N MET A 75 -4.29 4.22 -2.89
CA MET A 75 -3.05 4.19 -3.67
C MET A 75 -1.85 3.70 -2.84
N ALA A 76 -1.66 4.24 -1.64
CA ALA A 76 -0.59 3.79 -0.75
C ALA A 76 -0.78 2.31 -0.33
N PHE A 77 -2.02 1.90 -0.06
CA PHE A 77 -2.35 0.52 0.29
C PHE A 77 -2.04 -0.45 -0.87
N ASN A 78 -2.42 -0.10 -2.11
CA ASN A 78 -2.17 -0.91 -3.31
C ASN A 78 -0.67 -1.18 -3.50
N ILE A 79 0.17 -0.17 -3.34
CA ILE A 79 1.63 -0.33 -3.41
C ILE A 79 2.13 -1.32 -2.34
N ILE A 80 1.60 -1.23 -1.12
CA ILE A 80 2.00 -2.11 -0.01
C ILE A 80 1.59 -3.57 -0.27
N ILE A 81 0.36 -3.81 -0.74
CA ILE A 81 -0.12 -5.18 -0.98
C ILE A 81 0.55 -5.81 -2.20
N GLN A 82 0.89 -5.03 -3.22
CA GLN A 82 1.69 -5.49 -4.37
C GLN A 82 3.11 -5.89 -3.93
N LEU A 83 3.75 -5.12 -3.05
CA LEU A 83 5.03 -5.52 -2.44
C LEU A 83 4.90 -6.83 -1.65
N GLY A 84 3.76 -7.04 -0.98
CA GLY A 84 3.44 -8.31 -0.33
C GLY A 84 3.35 -9.48 -1.31
N ALA A 85 2.73 -9.29 -2.47
CA ALA A 85 2.67 -10.30 -3.54
C ALA A 85 4.07 -10.63 -4.10
N ILE A 86 4.90 -9.61 -4.35
CA ILE A 86 6.30 -9.79 -4.78
C ILE A 86 7.09 -10.57 -3.70
N LEU A 87 6.91 -10.23 -2.42
CA LEU A 87 7.57 -10.94 -1.33
C LEU A 87 7.16 -12.42 -1.27
N ALA A 88 5.88 -12.73 -1.53
CA ALA A 88 5.42 -14.11 -1.60
C ALA A 88 6.11 -14.90 -2.73
N VAL A 89 6.30 -14.28 -3.91
CA VAL A 89 7.08 -14.88 -5.02
C VAL A 89 8.53 -15.12 -4.59
N VAL A 90 9.18 -14.11 -4.02
CA VAL A 90 10.59 -14.21 -3.59
C VAL A 90 10.76 -15.31 -2.54
N TRP A 91 9.81 -15.43 -1.61
CA TRP A 91 9.80 -16.49 -0.61
C TRP A 91 9.61 -17.87 -1.23
N GLU A 92 8.68 -18.02 -2.18
CA GLU A 92 8.43 -19.29 -2.88
C GLU A 92 9.68 -19.74 -3.68
N PHE A 93 10.30 -18.82 -4.43
CA PHE A 93 11.49 -19.10 -5.25
C PHE A 93 12.82 -18.96 -4.51
N ARG A 94 12.82 -18.81 -3.17
CA ARG A 94 14.03 -18.55 -2.37
C ARG A 94 15.21 -19.49 -2.68
N ARG A 95 14.95 -20.79 -2.84
CA ARG A 95 16.00 -21.78 -3.14
C ARG A 95 16.60 -21.54 -4.52
N LYS A 96 15.75 -21.34 -5.53
CA LYS A 96 16.18 -21.07 -6.90
C LYS A 96 16.97 -19.76 -7.00
N ILE A 97 16.54 -18.74 -6.27
CA ILE A 97 17.25 -17.45 -6.19
C ILE A 97 18.63 -17.65 -5.57
N LEU A 98 18.72 -18.37 -4.44
CA LEU A 98 20.00 -18.67 -3.78
C LEU A 98 20.92 -19.50 -4.69
N ASP A 99 20.38 -20.51 -5.37
CA ASP A 99 21.14 -21.35 -6.29
C ASP A 99 21.73 -20.54 -7.46
N VAL A 100 20.96 -19.60 -8.02
CA VAL A 100 21.46 -18.68 -9.06
C VAL A 100 22.52 -17.74 -8.48
N VAL A 101 22.26 -17.10 -7.34
CA VAL A 101 23.18 -16.13 -6.73
C VAL A 101 24.52 -16.77 -6.34
N VAL A 102 24.49 -17.95 -5.71
CA VAL A 102 25.69 -18.69 -5.31
C VAL A 102 26.35 -19.40 -6.51
N GLY A 103 25.56 -19.79 -7.52
CA GLY A 103 26.02 -20.45 -8.74
C GLY A 103 26.65 -19.51 -9.78
N LEU A 104 26.37 -18.21 -9.74
CA LEU A 104 26.90 -17.19 -10.67
C LEU A 104 28.41 -17.28 -10.93
N PRO A 105 29.30 -17.40 -9.92
CA PRO A 105 30.74 -17.44 -10.16
C PRO A 105 31.28 -18.80 -10.62
N LYS A 106 30.52 -19.90 -10.54
CA LYS A 106 31.04 -21.26 -10.85
C LYS A 106 30.28 -22.03 -11.94
N GLN A 107 29.01 -21.71 -12.20
CA GLN A 107 28.19 -22.43 -13.18
C GLN A 107 27.95 -21.59 -14.43
N GLN A 108 28.47 -22.06 -15.56
CA GLN A 108 28.17 -21.50 -16.89
C GLN A 108 26.66 -21.47 -17.19
N GLN A 109 25.89 -22.39 -16.60
CA GLN A 109 24.44 -22.46 -16.77
C GLN A 109 23.70 -21.33 -16.01
N ALA A 110 24.17 -20.96 -14.81
CA ALA A 110 23.64 -19.82 -14.05
C ALA A 110 23.95 -18.47 -14.75
N GLN A 111 25.15 -18.36 -15.34
CA GLN A 111 25.56 -17.18 -16.12
C GLN A 111 24.71 -16.99 -17.38
N ARG A 112 24.47 -18.07 -18.15
CA ARG A 112 23.60 -18.03 -19.34
C ARG A 112 22.16 -17.70 -18.99
N PHE A 113 21.63 -18.27 -17.91
CA PHE A 113 20.29 -17.92 -17.41
C PHE A 113 20.20 -16.43 -17.05
N THR A 114 21.19 -15.90 -16.34
CA THR A 114 21.23 -14.48 -15.94
C THR A 114 21.38 -13.56 -17.14
N LEU A 115 22.23 -13.90 -18.11
CA LEU A 115 22.39 -13.12 -19.35
C LEU A 115 21.10 -13.07 -20.17
N ASN A 116 20.43 -14.21 -20.34
CA ASN A 116 19.15 -14.29 -21.03
C ASN A 116 18.07 -13.49 -20.30
N LEU A 117 18.08 -13.51 -18.96
CA LEU A 117 17.19 -12.70 -18.14
C LEU A 117 17.46 -11.20 -18.36
N LEU A 118 18.71 -10.75 -18.34
CA LEU A 118 19.08 -9.35 -18.59
C LEU A 118 18.68 -8.89 -20.01
N ILE A 119 18.89 -9.72 -21.03
CA ILE A 119 18.47 -9.42 -22.40
C ILE A 119 16.94 -9.35 -22.48
N ALA A 120 16.22 -10.19 -21.75
CA ALA A 120 14.75 -10.16 -21.69
C ALA A 120 14.21 -8.91 -20.98
N PHE A 121 14.93 -8.36 -20.00
CA PHE A 121 14.56 -7.12 -19.30
C PHE A 121 14.97 -5.84 -20.04
N MET A 122 15.95 -5.90 -20.95
CA MET A 122 16.45 -4.74 -21.70
C MET A 122 15.37 -3.92 -22.44
N PRO A 123 14.31 -4.51 -23.03
CA PRO A 123 13.24 -3.75 -23.68
C PRO A 123 12.25 -3.13 -22.70
N ALA A 124 12.23 -3.60 -21.44
CA ALA A 124 11.25 -3.21 -20.43
C ALA A 124 11.73 -2.05 -19.54
N VAL A 125 13.02 -1.70 -19.62
CA VAL A 125 13.67 -0.58 -18.90
C VAL A 125 14.14 0.45 -19.92
#